data_AF-A0A1L7VYP3-F1
#
_entry.id   AF-A0A1L7VYP3-F1
#
_cell.length_a   1.000
_cell.length_b   1.000
_cell.length_c   1.000
_cell.angle_alpha   90.00
_cell.angle_beta   90.00
_cell.angle_gamma   90.00
#
_symmetry.space_group_name_H-M   'P 1'
#
loop_
_entity.id
_entity.type
_entity.pdbx_description
1 polymer ?
#
loop_
_entity_poly.entity_id
_entity_poly.type
_entity_poly.pdbx_seq_one_letter_code
_entity_poly.pdbx_strand_id
1 'polypeptide(L)'
;MGDYNIKSVAVVGAGAAGAISAAALKAENNFDRIRVFERRETPGGTWIYDADPTVAPIQPGGFPADIDKPLAIPDNLPTTTPPNQQERYAHTPIYQNLTQVADSIIQVHGY
;
A
#
# COMPACT_ATOMS: atom_id res chain seq x y z
N MET A 1 -6.51 -32.98 2.06
CA MET A 1 -6.33 -31.52 1.93
C MET A 1 -5.45 -31.32 0.72
N GLY A 2 -5.88 -30.57 -0.31
CA GLY A 2 -5.09 -30.44 -1.54
C GLY A 2 -3.80 -29.67 -1.27
N ASP A 3 -2.68 -30.14 -1.82
CA ASP A 3 -1.40 -29.44 -1.75
C ASP A 3 -1.47 -28.17 -2.63
N TYR A 4 -1.76 -27.03 -2.03
CA TYR A 4 -1.76 -25.75 -2.72
C TYR A 4 -0.33 -25.23 -2.86
N ASN A 5 0.29 -25.48 -4.00
CA ASN A 5 1.60 -24.92 -4.34
C ASN A 5 1.43 -23.48 -4.84
N ILE A 6 1.51 -22.51 -3.93
CA ILE A 6 1.39 -21.08 -4.27
C ILE A 6 2.68 -20.63 -4.95
N LYS A 7 2.58 -20.24 -6.24
CA LYS A 7 3.71 -19.75 -7.04
C LYS A 7 3.67 -18.26 -7.40
N SER A 8 2.52 -17.61 -7.22
CA SER A 8 2.41 -16.17 -7.44
C SER A 8 1.70 -15.48 -6.28
N VAL A 9 2.27 -14.37 -5.83
CA VAL A 9 1.75 -13.58 -4.72
C VAL A 9 1.63 -12.12 -5.14
N ALA A 10 0.51 -11.49 -4.78
CA ALA A 10 0.30 -10.06 -4.87
C ALA A 10 0.44 -9.43 -3.47
N VAL A 11 1.28 -8.41 -3.35
CA VAL A 11 1.40 -7.57 -2.15
C VAL A 11 0.70 -6.25 -2.44
N VAL A 12 -0.30 -5.90 -1.64
CA VAL A 12 -1.09 -4.66 -1.83
C VAL A 12 -0.66 -3.63 -0.80
N GLY A 13 -0.07 -2.53 -1.28
CA GLY A 13 0.60 -1.49 -0.51
C GLY A 13 2.13 -1.70 -0.48
N ALA A 14 2.88 -0.62 -0.69
CA ALA A 14 4.35 -0.58 -0.61
C ALA A 14 4.83 0.36 0.52
N GLY A 15 4.06 0.44 1.61
CA GLY A 15 4.54 0.98 2.88
C GLY A 15 5.49 0.01 3.60
N ALA A 16 5.90 0.34 4.82
CA ALA A 16 6.85 -0.48 5.59
C ALA A 16 6.45 -1.97 5.65
N ALA A 17 5.17 -2.25 5.94
CA ALA A 17 4.63 -3.61 5.98
C ALA A 17 4.64 -4.34 4.62
N GLY A 18 4.40 -3.62 3.53
CA GLY A 18 4.44 -4.19 2.19
C GLY A 18 5.86 -4.48 1.72
N ALA A 19 6.78 -3.55 1.99
CA ALA A 19 8.20 -3.69 1.66
C ALA A 19 8.83 -4.89 2.40
N ILE A 20 8.60 -4.99 3.72
CA ILE A 20 9.11 -6.10 4.54
C ILE A 20 8.51 -7.43 4.09
N SER A 21 7.22 -7.47 3.79
CA SER A 21 6.55 -8.67 3.29
C SER A 21 7.11 -9.12 1.94
N ALA A 22 7.31 -8.20 0.99
CA ALA A 22 7.90 -8.51 -0.31
C ALA A 22 9.34 -9.04 -0.19
N ALA A 23 10.13 -8.46 0.71
CA ALA A 23 11.49 -8.91 0.99
C ALA A 23 11.51 -10.33 1.61
N ALA A 24 10.69 -10.59 2.63
CA ALA A 24 10.53 -11.92 3.23
C ALA A 24 10.11 -12.97 2.20
N LEU A 25 9.07 -12.67 1.41
CA LEU A 25 8.59 -13.58 0.36
C LEU A 25 9.66 -13.90 -0.67
N LYS A 26 10.51 -12.92 -1.02
CA LYS A 26 11.63 -13.14 -1.94
C LYS A 26 12.70 -14.04 -1.32
N ALA A 27 12.99 -13.89 -0.03
CA ALA A 27 13.99 -14.68 0.68
C ALA A 27 13.64 -16.18 0.73
N GLU A 28 12.35 -16.53 0.76
CA GLU A 28 11.89 -17.92 0.72
C GLU A 28 12.24 -18.66 -0.59
N ASN A 29 12.53 -17.93 -1.67
CA ASN A 29 12.88 -18.48 -2.99
C ASN A 29 11.90 -19.57 -3.52
N ASN A 30 10.62 -19.48 -3.12
CA ASN A 30 9.58 -20.48 -3.44
C ASN A 30 8.54 -19.97 -4.46
N PHE A 31 8.53 -18.66 -4.74
CA PHE A 31 7.56 -18.01 -5.60
C PHE A 31 8.17 -17.59 -6.93
N ASP A 32 7.51 -17.92 -8.03
CA ASP A 32 7.93 -17.54 -9.39
C ASP A 32 7.65 -16.06 -9.68
N ARG A 33 6.62 -15.49 -9.03
CA ARG A 33 6.20 -14.10 -9.24
C ARG A 33 5.70 -13.46 -7.95
N ILE A 34 6.39 -12.40 -7.54
CA ILE A 34 5.95 -11.47 -6.49
C ILE A 34 5.63 -10.14 -7.17
N ARG A 35 4.38 -9.66 -7.06
CA ARG A 35 3.98 -8.36 -7.61
C ARG A 35 3.48 -7.45 -6.51
N VAL A 36 4.13 -6.30 -6.35
CA VAL A 36 3.73 -5.27 -5.40
C VAL A 36 2.88 -4.23 -6.13
N PHE A 37 1.78 -3.83 -5.53
CA PHE A 37 0.89 -2.77 -6.02
C PHE A 37 0.89 -1.62 -5.03
N GLU A 38 1.23 -0.42 -5.49
CA GLU A 38 1.17 0.82 -4.72
C GLU A 38 0.30 1.82 -5.48
N ARG A 39 -0.58 2.52 -4.76
CA ARG A 39 -1.45 3.55 -5.34
C ARG A 39 -0.67 4.83 -5.61
N ARG A 40 0.35 5.11 -4.79
CA ARG A 40 1.21 6.29 -4.87
C ARG A 40 2.33 6.10 -5.89
N GLU A 41 2.89 7.23 -6.28
CA GLU A 41 4.05 7.38 -7.16
C GLU A 41 5.35 6.81 -6.58
N THR A 42 5.42 6.67 -5.25
CA THR A 42 6.60 6.17 -4.54
C THR A 42 6.21 5.23 -3.39
N PRO A 43 7.07 4.27 -3.01
CA PRO A 43 6.89 3.46 -1.81
C PRO A 43 7.20 4.27 -0.54
N GLY A 44 6.67 3.83 0.59
CA GLY A 44 6.84 4.50 1.90
C GLY A 44 5.56 4.52 2.72
N GLY A 45 4.40 4.43 2.06
CA GLY A 45 3.10 4.43 2.70
C GLY A 45 2.91 5.71 3.51
N THR A 46 2.59 5.57 4.80
CA THR A 46 2.41 6.70 5.70
C THR A 46 3.60 7.64 5.76
N TRP A 47 4.84 7.21 5.48
CA TRP A 47 6.04 8.04 5.67
C TRP A 47 6.35 9.03 4.54
N ILE A 48 5.45 9.16 3.55
CA ILE A 48 5.61 10.11 2.46
C ILE A 48 5.06 11.46 2.90
N TYR A 49 5.91 12.47 3.04
CA TYR A 49 5.48 13.82 3.38
C TYR A 49 4.78 14.50 2.20
N ASP A 50 3.56 14.98 2.43
CA ASP A 50 2.79 15.77 1.46
C ASP A 50 2.92 17.26 1.79
N ALA A 51 3.53 18.03 0.89
CA ALA A 51 3.71 19.47 1.08
C ALA A 51 2.42 20.27 0.83
N ASP A 52 1.47 19.70 0.08
CA ASP A 52 0.15 20.30 -0.14
C ASP A 52 -0.73 20.05 1.11
N PRO A 53 -1.20 21.10 1.80
CA PRO A 53 -2.07 20.96 2.97
C PRO A 53 -3.52 20.58 2.62
N THR A 54 -3.85 20.47 1.33
CA THR A 54 -5.21 20.18 0.87
C THR A 54 -5.62 18.75 1.20
N VAL A 55 -6.28 18.58 2.34
CA VAL A 55 -6.85 17.30 2.74
C VAL A 55 -8.31 17.18 2.32
N ALA A 56 -8.71 15.97 1.90
CA ALA A 56 -10.10 15.66 1.66
C ALA A 56 -10.93 15.85 2.96
N PRO A 57 -12.21 16.25 2.86
CA PRO A 57 -13.07 16.37 4.03
C PRO A 57 -13.16 15.05 4.80
N ILE A 58 -12.86 15.10 6.10
CA ILE A 58 -13.00 13.95 6.98
C ILE A 58 -14.47 13.85 7.40
N GLN A 59 -15.04 12.65 7.31
CA GLN A 59 -16.40 12.34 7.79
C GLN A 59 -16.33 11.32 8.93
N PRO A 60 -16.19 11.78 10.19
CA PRO A 60 -16.12 10.89 11.34
C PRO A 60 -17.37 10.00 11.45
N GLY A 61 -17.17 8.71 11.65
CA GLY A 61 -18.28 7.74 11.80
C GLY A 61 -19.01 7.40 10.50
N GLY A 62 -18.57 7.92 9.35
CA GLY A 62 -19.11 7.50 8.06
C GLY A 62 -18.78 6.04 7.74
N PHE A 63 -19.70 5.34 7.06
CA PHE A 63 -19.43 3.97 6.62
C PHE A 63 -18.38 3.97 5.52
N PRO A 64 -17.39 3.04 5.55
CA PRO A 64 -16.33 2.98 4.54
C PRO A 64 -16.83 2.98 3.09
N ALA A 65 -17.94 2.29 2.81
CA ALA A 65 -18.52 2.22 1.47
C ALA A 65 -19.07 3.58 0.97
N ASP A 66 -19.45 4.47 1.88
CA ASP A 66 -20.00 5.78 1.56
C ASP A 66 -18.89 6.84 1.40
N ILE A 67 -17.82 6.72 2.21
CA ILE A 67 -16.71 7.69 2.25
C ILE A 67 -15.57 7.35 1.28
N ASP A 68 -15.27 6.07 1.03
CA ASP A 68 -14.32 5.61 0.00
C ASP A 68 -15.06 4.69 -0.98
N LYS A 69 -15.78 5.31 -1.91
CA LYS A 69 -16.57 4.57 -2.90
C LYS A 69 -15.67 3.63 -3.70
N PRO A 70 -16.05 2.34 -3.84
CA PRO A 70 -15.28 1.39 -4.62
C PRO A 70 -15.27 1.79 -6.09
N LEU A 71 -14.17 1.48 -6.77
CA LEU A 71 -14.08 1.63 -8.22
C LEU A 71 -14.93 0.56 -8.92
N ALA A 72 -15.49 0.92 -10.07
CA ALA A 72 -16.17 -0.05 -10.92
C ALA A 72 -15.19 -1.16 -11.32
N ILE A 73 -15.61 -2.41 -11.10
CA ILE A 73 -14.83 -3.58 -11.49
C ILE A 73 -15.03 -3.76 -13.00
N PRO A 74 -13.96 -3.85 -13.81
CA PRO A 74 -14.09 -4.11 -15.24
C PRO A 74 -14.75 -5.47 -15.52
N ASP A 75 -15.63 -5.52 -16.52
CA ASP A 75 -16.34 -6.75 -16.89
C ASP A 75 -15.41 -7.89 -17.36
N ASN A 76 -14.24 -7.52 -17.91
CA ASN A 76 -13.25 -8.45 -18.43
C ASN A 76 -11.93 -8.29 -17.70
N LEU A 77 -11.43 -9.38 -17.10
CA LEU A 77 -10.15 -9.43 -16.39
C LEU A 77 -9.24 -10.49 -17.04
N PRO A 78 -7.92 -10.27 -17.14
CA PRO A 78 -7.19 -9.07 -16.71
C PRO A 78 -7.31 -7.93 -17.72
N THR A 79 -7.38 -6.69 -17.24
CA THR A 79 -7.36 -5.50 -18.11
C THR A 79 -6.62 -4.35 -17.42
N THR A 80 -6.21 -3.36 -18.22
CA THR A 80 -5.66 -2.09 -17.74
C THR A 80 -6.71 -1.01 -17.96
N THR A 81 -7.11 -0.34 -16.88
CA THR A 81 -8.00 0.81 -16.95
C THR A 81 -7.20 2.11 -16.94
N PRO A 82 -7.73 3.23 -17.46
CA PRO A 82 -7.15 4.54 -17.23
C PRO A 82 -6.97 4.82 -15.72
N PRO A 83 -6.00 5.68 -15.33
CA PRO A 83 -5.83 6.08 -13.95
C PRO A 83 -7.11 6.69 -13.36
N ASN A 84 -7.47 6.23 -12.16
CA ASN A 84 -8.60 6.77 -11.42
C ASN A 84 -8.35 8.25 -11.04
N GLN A 85 -9.38 9.09 -11.17
CA GLN A 85 -9.33 10.52 -10.83
C GLN A 85 -10.04 10.85 -9.50
N GLN A 86 -10.70 9.88 -8.85
CA GLN A 86 -11.27 10.08 -7.51
C GLN A 86 -10.14 10.33 -6.50
N GLU A 87 -10.26 11.32 -5.63
CA GLU A 87 -9.39 11.50 -4.47
C GLU A 87 -9.45 10.25 -3.59
N ARG A 88 -8.30 9.60 -3.33
CA ARG A 88 -8.22 8.32 -2.61
C ARG A 88 -7.47 8.45 -1.29
N TYR A 89 -7.66 9.57 -0.60
CA TYR A 89 -6.99 9.90 0.66
C TYR A 89 -5.49 9.64 0.54
N ALA A 90 -4.89 10.15 -0.55
CA ALA A 90 -3.49 9.88 -0.84
C ALA A 90 -2.59 10.56 0.21
N HIS A 91 -3.02 11.72 0.70
CA HIS A 91 -2.33 12.51 1.72
C HIS A 91 -2.09 11.71 3.00
N THR A 92 -0.85 11.72 3.48
CA THR A 92 -0.46 11.06 4.71
C THR A 92 -0.60 12.01 5.91
N PRO A 93 -0.70 11.48 7.14
CA PRO A 93 -0.73 12.29 8.35
C PRO A 93 0.65 12.87 8.77
N ILE A 94 1.68 12.79 7.92
CA ILE A 94 3.03 13.28 8.26
C ILE A 94 3.07 14.81 8.17
N TYR A 95 3.70 15.44 9.15
CA TYR A 95 3.99 16.86 9.17
C TYR A 95 5.50 17.09 9.27
N GLN A 96 5.97 18.24 8.78
CA GLN A 96 7.39 18.56 8.57
C GLN A 96 8.29 18.31 9.80
N ASN A 97 7.78 18.51 11.01
CA ASN A 97 8.55 18.37 12.25
C ASN A 97 8.25 17.06 13.01
N LEU A 98 7.63 16.07 12.36
CA LEU A 98 7.39 14.77 12.97
C LEU A 98 8.72 14.03 13.14
N THR A 99 8.99 13.55 14.35
CA THR A 99 10.14 12.70 14.66
C THR A 99 9.69 11.26 14.93
N GLN A 100 10.58 10.30 14.71
CA GLN A 100 10.34 8.89 15.02
C GLN A 100 10.91 8.51 16.40
N VAL A 101 10.57 7.32 16.90
CA VAL A 101 11.29 6.72 18.03
C VAL A 101 12.71 6.32 17.61
N ALA A 102 13.62 6.13 18.58
CA ALA A 102 15.05 6.00 18.32
C ALA A 102 15.41 4.97 17.23
N ASP A 103 16.37 5.31 16.36
CA ASP A 103 16.83 4.50 15.23
C ASP A 103 17.25 3.07 15.63
N SER A 104 17.74 2.88 16.86
CA SER A 104 18.11 1.57 17.39
C SER A 104 16.95 0.58 17.50
N ILE A 105 15.70 1.06 17.42
CA ILE A 105 14.49 0.25 17.53
C ILE A 105 13.81 0.08 16.16
N ILE A 106 13.94 1.07 15.25
CA ILE A 106 13.18 1.11 13.99
C ILE A 106 14.09 0.86 12.79
N GLN A 107 14.72 -0.30 12.76
CA GLN A 107 15.40 -0.76 11.56
C GLN A 107 15.03 -2.20 11.26
N VAL A 108 14.81 -2.45 9.97
CA VAL A 108 14.70 -3.80 9.45
C VAL A 108 16.10 -4.38 9.43
N HIS A 109 16.35 -5.35 10.29
CA HIS A 109 17.62 -6.06 10.35
C HIS A 109 17.55 -7.33 9.50
N GLY A 110 18.03 -7.23 8.26
CA GLY A 110 18.36 -8.37 7.39
C GLY A 110 17.22 -9.34 7.01
N TYR A 111 17.53 -10.13 5.98
CA TYR A 111 16.93 -11.41 5.59
C TYR A 111 18.07 -12.32 5.14
#